data_AF-A0A3C0T788-F1
#
_entry.id   AF-A0A3C0T788-F1
#
_cell.length_a   1.000
_cell.length_b   1.000
_cell.length_c   1.000
_cell.angle_alpha   90.00
_cell.angle_beta   90.00
_cell.angle_gamma   90.00
#
_symmetry.space_group_name_H-M   'P 1'
#
loop_
_entity.id
_entity.type
_entity.pdbx_description
1 polymer ?
#
loop_
_entity_poly.entity_id
_entity_poly.type
_entity_poly.pdbx_seq_one_letter_code
_entity_poly.pdbx_strand_id
1 'polypeptide(L)' 'DSWFDNYLGVVSLVRVVKGSISTKDRIMTKSIGKVHQVDSVGVFTPHRTETGTLGTGEVGFVVAGIKDVKGAPVGDTI' A
#
# COMPACT_ATOMS: atom_id res chain seq x y z
N ASP A 1 6.96 5.99 -1.52
CA ASP A 1 7.20 6.74 -0.27
C ASP A 1 6.26 6.19 0.79
N SER A 2 6.60 6.24 2.07
CA SER A 2 5.80 5.65 3.15
C SER A 2 5.78 6.57 4.36
N TRP A 3 4.61 6.89 4.89
CA TRP A 3 4.46 7.71 6.10
C TRP A 3 3.48 7.06 7.08
N PHE A 4 3.52 7.50 8.34
CA PHE A 4 2.60 7.04 9.38
C PHE A 4 1.45 8.04 9.54
N ASP A 5 0.22 7.54 9.50
CA ASP A 5 -1.00 8.25 9.84
C ASP A 5 -1.55 7.71 11.17
N ASN A 6 -1.93 8.60 12.09
CA ASN A 6 -2.37 8.19 13.43
C ASN A 6 -3.66 7.36 13.46
N TYR A 7 -4.49 7.46 12.42
CA TYR A 7 -5.76 6.74 12.32
C TYR A 7 -5.66 5.52 11.41
N LEU A 8 -4.86 5.61 10.35
CA LEU A 8 -4.76 4.58 9.31
C LEU A 8 -3.54 3.66 9.49
N GLY A 9 -2.56 4.07 10.30
CA GLY A 9 -1.26 3.41 10.39
C GLY A 9 -0.34 3.79 9.23
N VAL A 10 0.54 2.89 8.80
CA VAL A 10 1.45 3.16 7.69
C VAL A 10 0.70 3.22 6.37
N VAL A 11 0.83 4.35 5.68
CA VAL A 11 0.35 4.59 4.33
C VAL A 11 1.54 4.59 3.38
N SER A 12 1.50 3.70 2.40
CA SER A 12 2.56 3.53 1.41
C SER A 12 2.08 3.98 0.04
N LEU A 13 2.80 4.91 -0.57
CA LEU A 13 2.61 5.33 -1.95
C LEU A 13 3.34 4.34 -2.88
N VAL A 14 2.55 3.64 -3.69
CA VAL A 14 2.99 2.53 -4.52
C VAL A 14 2.66 2.78 -5.98
N ARG A 15 3.46 2.18 -6.86
CA ARG A 15 3.15 2.05 -8.29
C ARG A 15 3.07 0.58 -8.63
N VAL A 16 1.96 0.16 -9.24
CA VAL A 16 1.80 -1.22 -9.66
C VAL A 16 2.58 -1.43 -10.95
N VAL A 17 3.72 -2.12 -10.85
CA VAL A 17 4.55 -2.43 -12.04
C VAL A 17 3.97 -3.61 -12.82
N LYS A 18 3.37 -4.58 -12.13
CA LYS A 18 2.76 -5.77 -12.72
C LYS A 18 1.67 -6.33 -11.79
N GLY A 19 0.55 -6.76 -12.37
CA GLY A 19 -0.56 -7.35 -11.63
C GLY A 19 -1.58 -6.30 -11.18
N SER A 20 -2.25 -6.59 -10.07
CA SER A 20 -3.23 -5.70 -9.45
C SER A 20 -3.21 -5.90 -7.94
N ILE A 21 -3.49 -4.84 -7.19
CA ILE A 21 -3.66 -4.87 -5.74
C ILE A 21 -5.10 -4.50 -5.44
N SER A 22 -5.81 -5.34 -4.70
CA SER A 22 -7.17 -5.06 -4.25
C SER A 22 -7.25 -4.97 -2.72
N THR A 23 -8.28 -4.30 -2.22
CA THR A 23 -8.60 -4.34 -0.79
C THR A 23 -8.80 -5.77 -0.33
N LYS A 24 -8.28 -6.09 0.86
CA LYS A 24 -8.24 -7.44 1.47
C LYS A 24 -7.25 -8.42 0.85
N ASP A 25 -6.50 -8.03 -0.17
CA ASP A 25 -5.41 -8.86 -0.65
C ASP A 25 -4.32 -9.02 0.41
N ARG A 26 -3.65 -10.17 0.35
CA ARG A 26 -2.46 -10.44 1.16
C ARG A 26 -1.24 -10.07 0.35
N ILE A 27 -0.56 -9.03 0.78
CA ILE A 27 0.68 -8.57 0.20
C ILE A 27 1.87 -9.03 1.03
N MET A 28 3.02 -9.24 0.39
CA MET A 28 4.23 -9.69 1.07
C MET A 28 5.37 -8.73 0.73
N THR A 29 5.85 -8.01 1.74
CA THR A 29 7.01 -7.14 1.59
C THR A 29 8.26 -8.01 1.38
N LYS A 30 8.92 -7.89 0.22
CA LYS A 30 10.07 -8.74 -0.13
C LYS A 30 11.23 -8.65 0.87
N SER A 31 11.51 -7.48 1.43
CA SER A 31 12.66 -7.32 2.33
C SER A 31 12.51 -8.03 3.68
N ILE A 32 11.28 -8.22 4.16
CA ILE A 32 11.00 -8.68 5.53
C ILE A 32 10.32 -10.04 5.52
N GLY A 33 9.74 -10.43 4.38
CA GLY A 33 8.98 -11.67 4.22
C GLY A 33 7.72 -11.74 5.06
N LYS A 34 7.25 -10.60 5.61
CA LYS A 34 6.00 -10.54 6.35
C LYS A 34 4.83 -10.33 5.40
N VAL A 35 3.79 -11.13 5.62
CA VAL A 35 2.52 -11.00 4.93
C VAL A 35 1.64 -10.04 5.69
N HIS A 36 1.11 -9.04 4.99
CA HIS A 36 0.18 -8.05 5.51
C HIS A 36 -1.10 -8.09 4.69
N GLN A 37 -2.23 -7.84 5.35
CA GLN A 37 -3.50 -7.68 4.66
C GLN A 37 -3.69 -6.21 4.30
N VAL A 38 -4.12 -5.97 3.07
CA VAL A 38 -4.44 -4.63 2.57
C VAL A 38 -5.80 -4.22 3.14
N ASP A 39 -5.82 -3.15 3.92
CA ASP A 39 -7.05 -2.60 4.48
C ASP A 39 -7.77 -1.70 3.46
N SER A 40 -7.00 -0.82 2.80
CA SER A 40 -7.54 0.16 1.86
C SER A 40 -6.53 0.48 0.76
N VAL A 41 -7.03 0.65 -0.47
CA VAL A 41 -6.24 1.12 -1.63
C VAL A 41 -7.00 2.20 -2.37
N GLY A 42 -6.24 3.09 -3.00
CA GLY A 42 -6.82 4.19 -3.75
C GLY A 42 -5.80 5.04 -4.47
N VAL A 43 -6.30 6.08 -5.11
CA VAL A 43 -5.50 7.07 -5.83
C VAL A 43 -5.64 8.44 -5.17
N PHE A 44 -4.71 9.35 -5.47
CA PHE A 44 -4.79 10.74 -5.06
C PHE A 44 -5.23 11.60 -6.23
N THR A 45 -6.42 12.19 -6.14
CA THR A 45 -6.96 13.10 -7.15
C THR A 45 -7.87 14.16 -6.51
N PRO A 46 -7.39 15.39 -6.26
CA PRO A 46 -6.22 15.74 -5.43
C PRO A 46 -6.39 15.30 -3.96
N HIS A 47 -7.60 14.91 -3.56
CA HIS A 47 -7.88 14.28 -2.27
C HIS A 47 -7.75 12.76 -2.37
N ARG A 48 -7.70 12.09 -1.21
CA ARG A 48 -7.62 10.63 -1.12
C ARG A 48 -8.94 10.02 -1.56
N THR A 49 -8.92 9.20 -2.62
CA THR A 49 -10.10 8.48 -3.11
C THR A 49 -9.82 6.98 -3.08
N GLU A 50 -10.60 6.25 -2.29
CA GLU A 50 -10.51 4.78 -2.25
C GLU A 50 -11.12 4.20 -3.54
N THR A 51 -10.30 3.50 -4.32
CA THR A 51 -10.72 2.88 -5.59
C THR A 51 -11.05 1.40 -5.42
N GLY A 52 -10.64 0.80 -4.29
CA GLY A 52 -10.81 -0.63 -4.02
C GLY A 52 -9.82 -1.54 -4.76
N THR A 53 -9.31 -1.09 -5.92
CA THR A 53 -8.27 -1.79 -6.70
C THR A 53 -7.29 -0.81 -7.33
N LEU A 54 -6.04 -1.23 -7.49
CA LEU A 54 -5.01 -0.59 -8.28
C LEU A 54 -4.49 -1.59 -9.31
N GLY A 55 -4.61 -1.26 -10.57
CA GLY A 55 -4.15 -2.04 -11.71
C GLY A 55 -2.74 -1.66 -12.17
N THR A 56 -2.19 -2.46 -13.09
CA THR A 56 -0.86 -2.23 -13.66
C THR A 56 -0.74 -0.84 -14.28
N GLY A 57 0.33 -0.12 -13.91
CA GLY A 57 0.62 1.24 -14.37
C GLY A 57 0.06 2.32 -13.47
N GLU A 58 -0.90 2.01 -12.60
CA GLU A 58 -1.52 2.97 -11.70
C GLU A 58 -0.59 3.30 -10.51
N VAL A 59 -0.70 4.54 -10.05
CA VAL A 59 0.02 5.08 -8.89
C VAL A 59 -1.02 5.46 -7.85
N GLY A 60 -0.84 4.98 -6.63
CA GLY A 60 -1.81 5.16 -5.58
C GLY A 60 -1.21 4.97 -4.19
N PHE A 61 -2.07 4.87 -3.18
CA PHE A 61 -1.71 4.51 -1.83
C PHE A 61 -2.25 3.12 -1.48
N VAL A 62 -1.54 2.45 -0.58
CA VAL A 62 -1.94 1.22 0.07
C VAL A 62 -1.79 1.40 1.57
N VAL A 63 -2.82 1.00 2.31
CA VAL A 63 -2.84 0.94 3.77
C VAL A 63 -2.94 -0.52 4.17
N ALA A 64 -2.03 -1.00 5.01
CA ALA A 64 -1.93 -2.42 5.36
C ALA A 64 -1.69 -2.64 6.86
N GLY A 65 -2.36 -1.88 7.73
CA GLY A 65 -2.35 -2.04 9.19
C GLY A 65 -0.97 -2.17 9.86
N ILE A 66 0.10 -1.74 9.17
CA ILE A 66 1.46 -1.97 9.63
C ILE A 66 1.71 -0.97 10.75
N LYS A 67 2.04 -1.46 11.96
CA LYS A 67 2.31 -0.61 13.13
C LYS A 67 3.67 0.09 13.07
N ASP A 68 4.57 -0.36 12.21
CA ASP A 68 5.93 0.16 12.09
C ASP A 68 6.22 0.46 10.61
N VAL A 69 6.64 1.69 10.31
CA VAL A 69 7.06 2.13 8.96
C VAL A 69 8.16 1.22 8.42
N LYS A 70 8.98 0.61 9.29
CA LYS A 70 9.99 -0.38 8.90
C LYS A 70 9.41 -1.65 8.27
N GLY A 71 8.12 -1.91 8.43
CA GLY A 71 7.40 -3.03 7.81
C GLY A 71 7.14 -2.87 6.30
N ALA A 72 7.28 -1.65 5.77
CA ALA A 72 7.19 -1.35 4.35
C ALA A 72 8.23 -0.28 3.97
N PRO A 73 9.52 -0.66 3.89
CA PRO A 73 10.58 0.27 3.56
C PRO A 73 10.33 0.92 2.20
N VAL A 74 10.62 2.22 2.13
CA VAL A 74 10.38 3.03 0.93
C VAL A 74 11.15 2.43 -0.24
N GLY A 75 10.43 2.10 -1.33
CA GLY A 75 11.01 1.55 -2.55
C GLY A 75 11.07 0.02 -2.62
N ASP A 76 10.53 -0.68 -1.62
CA ASP A 76 10.44 -2.14 -1.69
C ASP A 76 9.35 -2.62 -2.67
N THR A 77 9.51 -3.85 -3.16
CA THR A 77 8.52 -4.50 -4.02
C THR A 77 7.49 -5.23 -3.16
N ILE A 78 6.23 -4.90 -3.39
CA ILE A 78 5.04 -5.48 -2.77
C ILE A 78 4.36 -6.43 -3.76
#